data_AF-A0A7Y7AD38-F1
#
_entry.id   AF-A0A7Y7AD38-F1
#
_cell.length_a   1.000
_cell.length_b   1.000
_cell.length_c   1.000
_cell.angle_alpha   90.00
_cell.angle_beta   90.00
_cell.angle_gamma   90.00
#
_symmetry.space_group_name_H-M   'P 1'
#
loop_
_entity.id
_entity.type
_entity.pdbx_description
1 polymer ?
#
loop_
_entity_poly.entity_id
_entity_poly.type
_entity_poly.pdbx_seq_one_letter_code
_entity_poly.pdbx_strand_id
1 'polypeptide(L)'
;MKNIICLLFLLGLGTYSFAQDIDSTGMEGDNLDLNGVLELFKESKDVEDFEKKLNTESNGVNNLDLNQDGEVDYIRVVDYADSNAHSLALQVPVTETESQDVAVIEMEEVEEDKVNLQVIGDSELYGEEYMIEPADEKNSNIIVNVNTWRPVKHIYGRRYVTWRSPYRLGYYPTWYRPWKRVSWAIYHPRVVRYHRSSYRRATVRRCHRAHRYYYSHRVHSPYFLKSSKTISIKSTKTGVTQTSNGAVVKKQTTVKNSANPTSSTKVETQKKSTQTENNHRKRPGGTGGKTKPRNTKSSRGRH
;
A
#
# COMPACT_ATOMS: atom_id res chain seq x y z
N MET A 1 -51.33 -14.25 -54.45
CA MET A 1 -51.21 -13.66 -53.08
C MET A 1 -49.76 -13.20 -52.89
N LYS A 2 -49.45 -12.34 -51.90
CA LYS A 2 -48.17 -11.60 -51.87
C LYS A 2 -46.97 -12.49 -51.50
N ASN A 3 -45.85 -12.30 -52.20
CA ASN A 3 -44.57 -12.95 -51.89
C ASN A 3 -43.97 -12.33 -50.62
N ILE A 4 -43.45 -13.17 -49.72
CA ILE A 4 -42.75 -12.71 -48.51
C ILE A 4 -41.26 -12.60 -48.82
N ILE A 5 -40.70 -11.39 -48.71
CA ILE A 5 -39.27 -11.12 -48.83
C ILE A 5 -38.70 -11.02 -47.41
N CYS A 6 -37.94 -12.02 -46.99
CA CYS A 6 -37.19 -11.97 -45.73
C CYS A 6 -35.92 -11.13 -45.91
N LEU A 7 -35.96 -9.86 -45.50
CA LEU A 7 -34.78 -8.99 -45.51
C LEU A 7 -33.92 -9.26 -44.27
N LEU A 8 -32.79 -9.95 -44.48
CA LEU A 8 -31.83 -10.30 -43.42
C LEU A 8 -30.97 -9.08 -43.05
N PHE A 9 -31.38 -8.35 -42.01
CA PHE A 9 -30.68 -7.14 -41.56
C PHE A 9 -29.47 -7.51 -40.69
N LEU A 10 -28.31 -7.65 -41.32
CA LEU A 10 -27.06 -8.02 -40.65
C LEU A 10 -26.50 -6.83 -39.83
N LEU A 11 -26.91 -6.72 -38.55
CA LEU A 11 -26.30 -5.73 -37.64
C LEU A 11 -24.83 -6.07 -37.40
N GLY A 12 -23.94 -5.24 -37.97
CA GLY A 12 -22.51 -5.26 -37.65
C GLY A 12 -22.26 -4.83 -36.21
N LEU A 13 -22.04 -5.80 -35.32
CA LEU A 13 -21.56 -5.57 -33.96
C LEU A 13 -20.10 -5.06 -34.00
N GLY A 14 -19.95 -3.75 -34.18
CA GLY A 14 -18.66 -3.07 -34.08
C GLY A 14 -18.12 -3.16 -32.66
N THR A 15 -17.19 -4.10 -32.41
CA THR A 15 -16.49 -4.21 -31.13
C THR A 15 -15.51 -3.04 -31.00
N TYR A 16 -15.96 -1.95 -30.38
CA TYR A 16 -15.10 -0.83 -29.99
C TYR A 16 -14.12 -1.27 -28.90
N SER A 17 -12.99 -1.83 -29.33
CA SER A 17 -11.85 -2.12 -28.47
C SER A 17 -11.18 -0.82 -28.05
N PHE A 18 -11.72 -0.18 -27.01
CA PHE A 18 -11.00 0.87 -26.30
C PHE A 18 -9.70 0.29 -25.76
N ALA A 19 -8.56 0.76 -26.28
CA ALA A 19 -7.28 0.53 -25.65
C ALA A 19 -7.31 1.24 -24.30
N GLN A 20 -7.37 0.49 -23.21
CA GLN A 20 -7.15 1.04 -21.88
C GLN A 20 -5.65 1.27 -21.73
N ASP A 21 -5.24 2.53 -21.62
CA ASP A 21 -3.91 2.86 -21.14
C ASP A 21 -3.72 2.24 -19.75
N ILE A 22 -2.57 1.58 -19.56
CA ILE A 22 -2.29 0.82 -18.34
C ILE A 22 -1.76 1.80 -17.29
N ASP A 23 -2.68 2.50 -16.61
CA ASP A 23 -2.41 3.44 -15.51
C ASP A 23 -2.02 2.73 -14.19
N SER A 24 -1.29 1.62 -14.31
CA SER A 24 -0.78 0.80 -13.21
C SER A 24 0.74 0.89 -13.20
N THR A 25 1.31 1.32 -12.09
CA THR A 25 2.76 1.27 -11.88
C THR A 25 3.25 -0.16 -11.67
N GLY A 26 2.35 -1.07 -11.28
CA GLY A 26 2.68 -2.43 -10.84
C GLY A 26 3.32 -2.45 -9.44
N MET A 27 3.37 -1.31 -8.76
CA MET A 27 3.77 -1.16 -7.37
C MET A 27 2.54 -1.30 -6.46
N GLU A 28 2.76 -1.57 -5.17
CA GLU A 28 1.65 -1.91 -4.27
C GLU A 28 0.72 -0.72 -4.00
N GLY A 29 1.24 0.52 -4.06
CA GLY A 29 0.48 1.76 -3.90
C GLY A 29 -0.61 2.00 -4.95
N ASP A 30 -0.56 1.31 -6.10
CA ASP A 30 -1.70 1.24 -7.03
C ASP A 30 -2.99 0.86 -6.27
N ASN A 31 -2.90 0.01 -5.25
CA ASN A 31 -4.04 -0.58 -4.54
C ASN A 31 -4.56 0.28 -3.36
N LEU A 32 -4.17 1.56 -3.29
CA LEU A 32 -4.79 2.57 -2.43
C LEU A 32 -4.87 3.90 -3.18
N ASP A 33 -6.06 4.27 -3.66
CA ASP A 33 -6.24 5.51 -4.44
C ASP A 33 -6.22 6.74 -3.52
N LEU A 34 -5.19 7.57 -3.69
CA LEU A 34 -5.02 8.79 -2.90
C LEU A 34 -6.06 9.88 -3.20
N ASN A 35 -6.73 9.85 -4.35
CA ASN A 35 -7.87 10.76 -4.62
C ASN A 35 -9.08 10.34 -3.76
N GLY A 36 -9.38 9.04 -3.73
CA GLY A 36 -10.36 8.43 -2.84
C GLY A 36 -10.04 8.67 -1.36
N VAL A 37 -8.77 8.59 -0.95
CA VAL A 37 -8.34 8.94 0.42
C VAL A 37 -8.71 10.38 0.77
N LEU A 38 -8.46 11.35 -0.12
CA LEU A 38 -8.85 12.75 0.10
C LEU A 38 -10.37 12.95 0.16
N GLU A 39 -11.14 12.30 -0.70
CA GLU A 39 -12.61 12.39 -0.66
C GLU A 39 -13.18 11.77 0.62
N LEU A 40 -12.70 10.58 1.02
CA LEU A 40 -13.11 9.96 2.29
C LEU A 40 -12.75 10.85 3.49
N PHE A 41 -11.58 11.49 3.50
CA PHE A 41 -11.21 12.45 4.54
C PHE A 41 -12.16 13.66 4.55
N LYS A 42 -12.27 14.38 3.44
CA LYS A 42 -13.17 15.54 3.22
C LYS A 42 -14.61 15.32 3.70
N GLU A 43 -15.19 14.16 3.38
CA GLU A 43 -16.55 13.81 3.79
C GLU A 43 -16.70 13.36 5.26
N SER A 44 -15.61 13.08 5.98
CA SER A 44 -15.66 12.52 7.34
C SER A 44 -16.02 13.55 8.40
N LYS A 45 -16.41 13.10 9.59
CA LYS A 45 -16.70 14.01 10.72
C LYS A 45 -15.42 14.51 11.43
N ASP A 46 -14.46 13.61 11.54
CA ASP A 46 -13.25 13.65 12.36
C ASP A 46 -12.29 12.53 11.88
N VAL A 47 -11.17 12.32 12.59
CA VAL A 47 -10.15 11.34 12.19
C VAL A 47 -10.57 9.89 12.45
N GLU A 48 -11.42 9.62 13.45
CA GLU A 48 -11.95 8.27 13.74
C GLU A 48 -12.98 7.86 12.69
N ASP A 49 -13.88 8.77 12.31
CA ASP A 49 -14.84 8.57 11.21
C ASP A 49 -14.12 8.34 9.87
N PHE A 50 -12.99 9.02 9.64
CA PHE A 50 -12.13 8.81 8.47
C PHE A 50 -11.43 7.44 8.48
N GLU A 51 -10.77 7.07 9.58
CA GLU A 51 -10.16 5.74 9.74
C GLU A 51 -11.20 4.63 9.53
N LYS A 52 -12.43 4.84 10.01
CA LYS A 52 -13.54 3.93 9.77
C LYS A 52 -13.94 3.82 8.30
N LYS A 53 -14.07 4.95 7.60
CA LYS A 53 -14.36 4.93 6.16
C LYS A 53 -13.24 4.26 5.36
N LEU A 54 -11.98 4.57 5.64
CA LEU A 54 -10.82 3.99 4.95
C LEU A 54 -10.81 2.45 5.03
N ASN A 55 -11.34 1.89 6.13
CA ASN A 55 -11.47 0.46 6.37
C ASN A 55 -12.90 -0.07 6.16
N THR A 56 -13.62 0.45 5.14
CA THR A 56 -14.97 0.00 4.76
C THR A 56 -15.01 -0.42 3.28
N GLU A 57 -15.24 -1.71 3.00
CA GLU A 57 -15.24 -2.31 1.65
C GLU A 57 -16.07 -1.53 0.60
N SER A 58 -17.24 -1.00 0.99
CA SER A 58 -18.21 -0.45 0.03
C SER A 58 -17.77 0.81 -0.70
N ASN A 59 -16.77 1.55 -0.20
CA ASN A 59 -16.12 2.59 -1.00
C ASN A 59 -15.01 2.03 -1.90
N GLY A 60 -14.37 0.92 -1.54
CA GLY A 60 -13.34 0.27 -2.35
C GLY A 60 -12.10 1.11 -2.62
N VAL A 61 -11.78 2.08 -1.75
CA VAL A 61 -10.57 2.93 -1.84
C VAL A 61 -9.32 2.17 -1.37
N ASN A 62 -9.48 1.19 -0.47
CA ASN A 62 -8.40 0.32 0.02
C ASN A 62 -8.50 -1.09 -0.61
N ASN A 63 -7.38 -1.58 -1.15
CA ASN A 63 -7.16 -2.93 -1.66
C ASN A 63 -5.71 -3.42 -1.38
N LEU A 64 -5.02 -2.82 -0.40
CA LEU A 64 -3.65 -3.18 -0.03
C LEU A 64 -3.59 -4.59 0.59
N ASP A 65 -2.53 -5.32 0.28
CA ASP A 65 -2.22 -6.64 0.85
C ASP A 65 -0.70 -6.75 1.01
N LEU A 66 -0.19 -6.06 2.02
CA LEU A 66 1.24 -5.98 2.33
C LEU A 66 1.70 -7.25 3.06
N ASN A 67 0.79 -7.84 3.85
CA ASN A 67 1.04 -9.03 4.65
C ASN A 67 0.97 -10.35 3.83
N GLN A 68 0.22 -10.36 2.71
CA GLN A 68 0.07 -11.47 1.74
C GLN A 68 -0.80 -12.66 2.19
N ASP A 69 -1.80 -12.41 3.05
CA ASP A 69 -2.86 -13.37 3.40
C ASP A 69 -4.06 -13.36 2.41
N GLY A 70 -4.11 -12.37 1.51
CA GLY A 70 -5.16 -12.22 0.49
C GLY A 70 -6.45 -11.55 0.98
N GLU A 71 -6.50 -11.09 2.23
CA GLU A 71 -7.47 -10.13 2.72
C GLU A 71 -6.91 -8.71 2.52
N VAL A 72 -7.76 -7.69 2.64
CA VAL A 72 -7.31 -6.29 2.56
C VAL A 72 -6.86 -5.81 3.94
N ASP A 73 -5.64 -5.28 3.99
CA ASP A 73 -4.97 -4.84 5.22
C ASP A 73 -5.70 -3.66 5.88
N TYR A 74 -5.77 -3.68 7.21
CA TYR A 74 -6.34 -2.58 8.00
C TYR A 74 -5.36 -1.40 8.06
N ILE A 75 -5.76 -0.25 7.52
CA ILE A 75 -4.97 0.99 7.57
C ILE A 75 -5.37 1.80 8.81
N ARG A 76 -4.52 1.83 9.83
CA ARG A 76 -4.71 2.66 11.03
C ARG A 76 -4.15 4.08 10.82
N VAL A 77 -4.66 5.07 11.55
CA VAL A 77 -4.24 6.47 11.44
C VAL A 77 -3.47 6.91 12.69
N VAL A 78 -2.36 7.62 12.49
CA VAL A 78 -1.48 8.16 13.54
C VAL A 78 -1.14 9.61 13.24
N ASP A 79 -1.59 10.55 14.08
CA ASP A 79 -1.40 12.00 13.88
C ASP A 79 -0.11 12.54 14.51
N TYR A 80 0.87 12.93 13.70
CA TYR A 80 2.09 13.61 14.17
C TYR A 80 1.93 15.13 14.09
N ALA A 81 1.65 15.77 15.23
CA ALA A 81 1.43 17.20 15.33
C ALA A 81 2.65 17.98 15.87
N ASP A 82 2.94 19.12 15.25
CA ASP A 82 3.91 20.13 15.71
C ASP A 82 3.31 21.53 15.52
N SER A 83 2.81 22.12 16.62
CA SER A 83 2.23 23.46 16.69
C SER A 83 1.03 23.70 15.76
N ASN A 84 1.27 24.17 14.53
CA ASN A 84 0.28 24.53 13.51
C ASN A 84 0.27 23.53 12.33
N ALA A 85 0.96 22.41 12.49
CA ALA A 85 1.16 21.39 11.46
C ALA A 85 0.77 20.01 11.99
N HIS A 86 0.11 19.23 11.15
CA HIS A 86 -0.38 17.88 11.44
C HIS A 86 -0.06 16.93 10.29
N SER A 87 0.32 15.69 10.62
CA SER A 87 0.64 14.66 9.64
C SER A 87 -0.07 13.37 10.02
N LEU A 88 -1.20 13.08 9.38
CA LEU A 88 -1.94 11.84 9.57
C LEU A 88 -1.25 10.73 8.77
N ALA A 89 -0.34 10.00 9.41
CA ALA A 89 0.26 8.81 8.83
C ALA A 89 -0.81 7.71 8.70
N LEU A 90 -0.97 7.19 7.49
CA LEU A 90 -1.81 6.06 7.16
C LEU A 90 -0.90 4.83 7.20
N GLN A 91 -1.15 3.91 8.12
CA GLN A 91 -0.19 2.88 8.52
C GLN A 91 -0.81 1.49 8.55
N VAL A 92 -0.16 0.51 7.93
CA VAL A 92 -0.56 -0.90 7.96
C VAL A 92 0.27 -1.67 9.00
N PRO A 93 -0.36 -2.35 9.98
CA PRO A 93 0.32 -3.28 10.89
C PRO A 93 0.68 -4.61 10.20
N VAL A 94 1.76 -4.59 9.39
CA VAL A 94 2.16 -5.75 8.53
C VAL A 94 2.48 -7.02 9.33
N THR A 95 2.95 -6.90 10.57
CA THR A 95 3.14 -8.04 11.49
C THR A 95 2.71 -7.66 12.91
N GLU A 96 2.82 -8.57 13.88
CA GLU A 96 2.59 -8.24 15.30
C GLU A 96 3.55 -7.16 15.85
N THR A 97 4.72 -6.97 15.22
CA THR A 97 5.82 -6.11 15.70
C THR A 97 6.32 -5.10 14.68
N GLU A 98 5.98 -5.26 13.39
CA GLU A 98 6.33 -4.34 12.32
C GLU A 98 5.10 -3.57 11.81
N SER A 99 5.32 -2.40 11.23
CA SER A 99 4.29 -1.63 10.54
C SER A 99 4.92 -0.87 9.38
N GLN A 100 4.11 -0.51 8.39
CA GLN A 100 4.51 0.23 7.19
C GLN A 100 3.60 1.45 7.07
N ASP A 101 4.18 2.64 7.01
CA ASP A 101 3.46 3.82 6.54
C ASP A 101 3.27 3.70 5.02
N VAL A 102 2.03 3.86 4.58
CA VAL A 102 1.64 3.69 3.16
C VAL A 102 1.41 5.03 2.47
N ALA A 103 0.90 6.01 3.22
CA ALA A 103 0.77 7.40 2.80
C ALA A 103 0.66 8.31 4.04
N VAL A 104 0.77 9.63 3.85
CA VAL A 104 0.56 10.62 4.91
C VAL A 104 -0.29 11.77 4.39
N ILE A 105 -1.28 12.22 5.16
CA ILE A 105 -1.99 13.48 4.92
C ILE A 105 -1.28 14.58 5.72
N GLU A 106 -0.46 15.37 5.04
CA GLU A 106 0.27 16.51 5.59
C GLU A 106 -0.60 17.77 5.54
N MET A 107 -0.80 18.44 6.67
CA MET A 107 -1.60 19.67 6.82
C MET A 107 -0.81 20.73 7.56
N GLU A 108 -0.94 22.00 7.15
CA GLU A 108 -0.27 23.13 7.78
C GLU A 108 -1.13 24.40 7.67
N GLU A 109 -1.52 24.98 8.81
CA GLU A 109 -2.17 26.29 8.88
C GLU A 109 -1.10 27.38 8.68
N VAL A 110 -1.15 28.09 7.55
CA VAL A 110 -0.09 29.04 7.15
C VAL A 110 -0.45 30.51 7.41
N GLU A 111 -1.74 30.82 7.41
CA GLU A 111 -2.36 32.09 7.84
C GLU A 111 -3.64 31.72 8.62
N GLU A 112 -4.21 32.67 9.37
CA GLU A 112 -5.48 32.47 10.09
C GLU A 112 -6.56 31.94 9.14
N ASP A 113 -7.23 30.84 9.54
CA ASP A 113 -8.28 30.18 8.76
C ASP A 113 -7.82 29.63 7.39
N LYS A 114 -6.50 29.47 7.15
CA LYS A 114 -5.92 29.04 5.86
C LYS A 114 -5.01 27.83 6.01
N VAL A 115 -5.56 26.66 5.68
CA VAL A 115 -4.87 25.37 5.82
C VAL A 115 -4.46 24.84 4.45
N ASN A 116 -3.17 24.62 4.26
CA ASN A 116 -2.64 23.77 3.18
C ASN A 116 -2.86 22.30 3.54
N LEU A 117 -3.21 21.47 2.56
CA LEU A 117 -3.34 20.02 2.72
C LEU A 117 -2.82 19.31 1.48
N GLN A 118 -2.02 18.26 1.68
CA GLN A 118 -1.56 17.34 0.65
C GLN A 118 -1.64 15.91 1.18
N VAL A 119 -1.87 14.92 0.31
CA VAL A 119 -1.60 13.51 0.63
C VAL A 119 -0.41 13.04 -0.19
N ILE A 120 0.53 12.37 0.47
CA ILE A 120 1.79 11.93 -0.10
C ILE A 120 1.86 10.41 0.08
N GLY A 121 2.02 9.65 -1.00
CA GLY A 121 2.27 8.22 -0.95
C GLY A 121 3.69 7.91 -0.49
N ASP A 122 3.88 6.81 0.24
CA ASP A 122 5.23 6.37 0.59
C ASP A 122 5.99 5.90 -0.65
N SER A 123 7.28 6.25 -0.78
CA SER A 123 8.03 6.00 -2.01
C SER A 123 8.38 4.52 -2.25
N GLU A 124 8.26 3.65 -1.23
CA GLU A 124 8.40 2.21 -1.38
C GLU A 124 7.13 1.56 -1.96
N LEU A 125 5.98 2.24 -1.89
CA LEU A 125 4.69 1.80 -2.42
C LEU A 125 4.29 2.49 -3.73
N TYR A 126 4.55 3.79 -3.86
CA TYR A 126 4.07 4.64 -4.95
C TYR A 126 5.18 5.16 -5.89
N GLY A 127 6.44 4.95 -5.54
CA GLY A 127 7.57 5.63 -6.16
C GLY A 127 7.72 7.08 -5.68
N GLU A 128 8.78 7.74 -6.15
CA GLU A 128 9.10 9.12 -5.76
C GLU A 128 8.06 10.14 -6.25
N GLU A 129 7.92 11.23 -5.50
CA GLU A 129 7.07 12.40 -5.84
C GLU A 129 5.57 12.09 -6.06
N TYR A 130 5.04 11.00 -5.48
CA TYR A 130 3.60 10.72 -5.50
C TYR A 130 2.82 11.59 -4.50
N MET A 131 2.34 12.75 -4.96
CA MET A 131 1.60 13.72 -4.16
C MET A 131 0.29 14.13 -4.84
N ILE A 132 -0.82 14.16 -4.10
CA ILE A 132 -2.13 14.68 -4.52
C ILE A 132 -2.52 15.85 -3.62
N GLU A 133 -3.12 16.91 -4.17
CA GLU A 133 -3.68 18.02 -3.39
C GLU A 133 -5.08 18.45 -3.87
N PRO A 134 -5.94 19.00 -2.98
CA PRO A 134 -7.27 19.50 -3.33
C PRO A 134 -7.24 20.71 -4.27
N ALA A 135 -8.17 20.74 -5.22
CA ALA A 135 -8.26 21.79 -6.24
C ALA A 135 -9.71 22.18 -6.58
N ASP A 136 -9.88 23.29 -7.30
CA ASP A 136 -11.21 23.73 -7.76
C ASP A 136 -11.71 22.87 -8.92
N GLU A 137 -12.98 22.45 -8.84
CA GLU A 137 -13.57 21.50 -9.78
C GLU A 137 -13.71 22.03 -11.21
N LYS A 138 -13.68 23.36 -11.40
CA LYS A 138 -13.76 24.03 -12.70
C LYS A 138 -12.39 24.43 -13.24
N ASN A 139 -11.41 24.67 -12.36
CA ASN A 139 -10.04 24.99 -12.71
C ASN A 139 -9.05 24.40 -11.71
N SER A 140 -8.57 23.18 -11.98
CA SER A 140 -7.68 22.43 -11.09
C SER A 140 -6.32 23.11 -10.80
N ASN A 141 -5.96 24.17 -11.53
CA ASN A 141 -4.79 24.99 -11.19
C ASN A 141 -4.98 25.78 -9.87
N ILE A 142 -6.23 26.07 -9.49
CA ILE A 142 -6.59 26.74 -8.24
C ILE A 142 -6.64 25.71 -7.12
N ILE A 143 -5.90 25.94 -6.03
CA ILE A 143 -5.90 25.12 -4.82
C ILE A 143 -7.04 25.61 -3.92
N VAL A 144 -7.83 24.69 -3.35
CA VAL A 144 -8.91 25.05 -2.41
C VAL A 144 -8.44 25.05 -0.96
N ASN A 145 -8.87 26.04 -0.18
CA ASN A 145 -8.64 26.06 1.26
C ASN A 145 -9.50 24.99 1.96
N VAL A 146 -8.87 24.10 2.70
CA VAL A 146 -9.56 22.99 3.38
C VAL A 146 -10.07 23.34 4.78
N ASN A 147 -9.89 24.57 5.26
CA ASN A 147 -10.40 25.01 6.58
C ASN A 147 -11.91 24.77 6.75
N THR A 148 -12.68 24.71 5.65
CA THR A 148 -14.12 24.41 5.68
C THR A 148 -14.44 22.94 5.98
N TRP A 149 -13.50 22.02 5.76
CA TRP A 149 -13.71 20.58 5.88
C TRP A 149 -13.86 20.17 7.35
N ARG A 150 -14.80 19.26 7.60
CA ARG A 150 -15.15 18.83 8.97
C ARG A 150 -14.00 18.22 9.78
N PRO A 151 -13.16 17.30 9.27
CA PRO A 151 -12.05 16.78 10.06
C PRO A 151 -10.95 17.82 10.27
N VAL A 152 -10.75 18.75 9.33
CA VAL A 152 -9.78 19.85 9.47
C VAL A 152 -10.24 20.78 10.61
N LYS A 153 -11.51 21.19 10.63
CA LYS A 153 -12.09 21.94 11.76
C LYS A 153 -12.07 21.17 13.08
N HIS A 154 -12.11 19.84 13.04
CA HIS A 154 -11.95 19.01 14.22
C HIS A 154 -10.50 19.06 14.72
N ILE A 155 -9.51 18.85 13.84
CA ILE A 155 -8.07 18.83 14.16
C ILE A 155 -7.58 20.17 14.72
N TYR A 156 -7.88 21.28 14.04
CA TYR A 156 -7.52 22.63 14.52
C TYR A 156 -8.48 23.13 15.63
N GLY A 157 -9.39 22.27 16.12
CA GLY A 157 -10.34 22.59 17.17
C GLY A 157 -9.71 22.56 18.57
N ARG A 158 -10.05 23.54 19.41
CA ARG A 158 -9.55 23.75 20.80
C ARG A 158 -9.66 22.55 21.78
N ARG A 159 -10.27 21.44 21.38
CA ARG A 159 -10.49 20.23 22.21
C ARG A 159 -9.92 18.97 21.56
N TYR A 160 -9.24 19.09 20.43
CA TYR A 160 -8.60 17.97 19.76
C TYR A 160 -7.42 17.44 20.57
N VAL A 161 -7.19 16.14 20.44
CA VAL A 161 -6.02 15.42 20.93
C VAL A 161 -5.58 14.53 19.78
N THR A 162 -4.28 14.48 19.52
CA THR A 162 -3.72 13.79 18.34
C THR A 162 -4.21 12.35 18.25
N TRP A 163 -4.89 12.00 17.15
CA TRP A 163 -5.47 10.68 16.99
C TRP A 163 -4.38 9.59 17.02
N ARG A 164 -4.62 8.56 17.84
CA ARG A 164 -3.77 7.38 18.00
C ARG A 164 -4.67 6.17 17.91
N SER A 165 -4.77 5.58 16.73
CA SER A 165 -5.55 4.36 16.55
C SER A 165 -5.11 3.27 17.54
N PRO A 166 -6.05 2.63 18.27
CA PRO A 166 -5.73 1.54 19.20
C PRO A 166 -5.53 0.19 18.49
N TYR A 167 -5.73 0.13 17.17
CA TYR A 167 -5.77 -1.11 16.40
C TYR A 167 -4.38 -1.56 15.94
N ARG A 168 -4.25 -2.87 15.76
CA ARG A 168 -3.03 -3.60 15.35
C ARG A 168 -3.44 -4.92 14.69
N LEU A 169 -2.50 -5.64 14.08
CA LEU A 169 -2.76 -6.93 13.47
C LEU A 169 -3.53 -7.85 14.44
N GLY A 170 -4.66 -8.39 13.99
CA GLY A 170 -5.54 -9.25 14.79
C GLY A 170 -6.34 -8.58 15.92
N TYR A 171 -6.24 -7.26 16.12
CA TYR A 171 -7.03 -6.51 17.09
C TYR A 171 -7.65 -5.27 16.43
N TYR A 172 -8.90 -5.47 15.98
CA TYR A 172 -9.66 -4.56 15.13
C TYR A 172 -10.98 -4.12 15.80
N PRO A 173 -11.62 -3.03 15.32
CA PRO A 173 -12.91 -2.61 15.86
C PRO A 173 -14.02 -3.63 15.58
N THR A 174 -15.04 -3.66 16.44
CA THR A 174 -16.20 -4.56 16.31
C THR A 174 -17.06 -4.33 15.07
N TRP A 175 -16.91 -3.17 14.40
CA TRP A 175 -17.55 -2.88 13.12
C TRP A 175 -16.71 -3.32 11.91
N TYR A 176 -15.42 -3.61 12.08
CA TYR A 176 -14.56 -4.02 10.98
C TYR A 176 -14.86 -5.46 10.56
N ARG A 177 -14.79 -5.68 9.25
CA ARG A 177 -14.85 -6.99 8.62
C ARG A 177 -13.81 -6.96 7.50
N PRO A 178 -12.77 -7.82 7.52
CA PRO A 178 -11.87 -7.91 6.39
C PRO A 178 -12.64 -8.42 5.17
N TRP A 179 -12.23 -7.96 3.99
CA TRP A 179 -12.73 -8.42 2.70
C TRP A 179 -11.56 -8.97 1.87
N LYS A 180 -11.86 -9.82 0.88
CA LYS A 180 -10.82 -10.38 0.02
C LYS A 180 -10.28 -9.34 -0.96
N ARG A 181 -8.97 -9.32 -1.12
CA ARG A 181 -8.29 -8.51 -2.12
C ARG A 181 -8.79 -8.86 -3.52
N VAL A 182 -9.07 -7.86 -4.34
CA VAL A 182 -9.40 -8.06 -5.76
C VAL A 182 -8.22 -7.69 -6.66
N SER A 183 -8.18 -8.22 -7.88
CA SER A 183 -7.14 -7.88 -8.84
C SER A 183 -7.27 -6.42 -9.32
N TRP A 184 -6.16 -5.82 -9.77
CA TRP A 184 -6.14 -4.46 -10.32
C TRP A 184 -7.25 -4.19 -11.35
N ALA A 185 -7.49 -5.14 -12.27
CA ALA A 185 -8.53 -5.03 -13.30
C ALA A 185 -9.97 -4.95 -12.75
N ILE A 186 -10.20 -5.38 -11.51
CA ILE A 186 -11.48 -5.29 -10.79
C ILE A 186 -11.49 -4.07 -9.84
N TYR A 187 -10.33 -3.73 -9.25
CA TYR A 187 -10.16 -2.59 -8.36
C TYR A 187 -10.23 -1.25 -9.09
N HIS A 188 -9.39 -1.04 -10.11
CA HIS A 188 -9.20 0.25 -10.77
C HIS A 188 -10.52 0.87 -11.29
N PRO A 189 -11.40 0.14 -12.00
CA PRO A 189 -12.70 0.68 -12.43
C PRO A 189 -13.63 1.14 -11.29
N ARG A 190 -13.40 0.69 -10.04
CA ARG A 190 -14.14 1.17 -8.86
C ARG A 190 -13.66 2.55 -8.43
N VAL A 191 -12.35 2.80 -8.46
CA VAL A 191 -11.74 4.03 -7.90
C VAL A 191 -11.64 5.19 -8.88
N VAL A 192 -11.62 4.96 -10.19
CA VAL A 192 -11.64 6.03 -11.23
C VAL A 192 -12.70 7.12 -10.98
N ARG A 193 -13.81 6.79 -10.32
CA ARG A 193 -14.86 7.76 -9.92
C ARG A 193 -14.41 8.88 -8.97
N TYR A 194 -13.25 8.72 -8.31
CA TYR A 194 -12.60 9.70 -7.44
C TYR A 194 -11.59 10.59 -8.19
N HIS A 195 -11.17 10.21 -9.41
CA HIS A 195 -10.24 10.97 -10.24
C HIS A 195 -10.96 12.16 -10.92
N ARG A 196 -11.47 13.07 -10.09
CA ARG A 196 -12.21 14.29 -10.47
C ARG A 196 -11.28 15.50 -10.44
N SER A 197 -11.65 16.56 -11.16
CA SER A 197 -10.94 17.85 -11.15
C SER A 197 -10.84 18.50 -9.76
N SER A 198 -11.65 18.05 -8.79
CA SER A 198 -11.60 18.39 -7.37
C SER A 198 -10.27 18.04 -6.68
N TYR A 199 -9.44 17.19 -7.30
CA TYR A 199 -8.09 16.83 -6.87
C TYR A 199 -7.14 16.89 -8.07
N ARG A 200 -5.83 17.07 -7.80
CA ARG A 200 -4.80 16.84 -8.82
C ARG A 200 -3.47 16.42 -8.22
N ARG A 201 -2.59 15.94 -9.11
CA ARG A 201 -1.14 15.82 -8.84
C ARG A 201 -0.59 17.15 -8.31
N ALA A 202 0.24 17.06 -7.28
CA ALA A 202 1.15 18.11 -6.86
C ALA A 202 2.57 17.75 -7.28
N THR A 203 3.34 18.74 -7.73
CA THR A 203 4.79 18.62 -8.02
C THR A 203 5.65 19.35 -6.99
N VAL A 204 5.03 20.09 -6.07
CA VAL A 204 5.69 20.91 -5.05
C VAL A 204 5.03 20.65 -3.70
N ARG A 205 5.82 20.28 -2.70
CA ARG A 205 5.36 20.15 -1.32
C ARG A 205 5.07 21.52 -0.70
N ARG A 206 3.99 21.63 0.07
CA ARG A 206 3.54 22.87 0.75
C ARG A 206 3.68 22.78 2.26
N CYS A 207 3.37 21.63 2.84
CA CYS A 207 3.29 21.40 4.28
C CYS A 207 4.69 21.08 4.85
N HIS A 208 5.65 21.99 4.67
CA HIS A 208 7.06 21.77 4.98
C HIS A 208 7.35 21.45 6.46
N ARG A 209 6.57 22.00 7.41
CA ARG A 209 6.70 21.71 8.84
C ARG A 209 6.12 20.34 9.16
N ALA A 210 4.91 20.06 8.67
CA ALA A 210 4.23 18.77 8.82
C ALA A 210 5.12 17.63 8.32
N HIS A 211 5.68 17.79 7.12
CA HIS A 211 6.62 16.85 6.52
C HIS A 211 7.88 16.65 7.36
N ARG A 212 8.58 17.73 7.74
CA ARG A 212 9.84 17.65 8.48
C ARG A 212 9.65 16.93 9.82
N TYR A 213 8.55 17.19 10.51
CA TYR A 213 8.23 16.56 11.78
C TYR A 213 7.86 15.08 11.60
N TYR A 214 7.03 14.74 10.61
CA TYR A 214 6.68 13.35 10.30
C TYR A 214 7.89 12.51 9.83
N TYR A 215 8.79 13.07 9.03
CA TYR A 215 9.91 12.35 8.42
C TYR A 215 10.87 11.72 9.44
N SER A 216 10.97 12.27 10.66
CA SER A 216 11.75 11.67 11.76
C SER A 216 11.00 10.60 12.57
N HIS A 217 9.71 10.39 12.30
CA HIS A 217 8.82 9.46 13.01
C HIS A 217 8.23 8.34 12.14
N ARG A 218 8.36 8.44 10.80
CA ARG A 218 7.88 7.46 9.82
C ARG A 218 8.40 6.03 10.09
N VAL A 219 7.60 5.04 9.75
CA VAL A 219 7.83 3.62 10.02
C VAL A 219 7.82 2.81 8.73
N HIS A 220 8.88 2.06 8.48
CA HIS A 220 9.03 1.14 7.35
C HIS A 220 9.18 -0.29 7.88
N SER A 221 8.61 -1.27 7.17
CA SER A 221 8.63 -2.70 7.54
C SER A 221 9.72 -3.46 6.78
N PRO A 222 10.75 -3.99 7.49
CA PRO A 222 11.71 -4.93 6.91
C PRO A 222 11.10 -6.20 6.30
N TYR A 223 9.90 -6.62 6.72
CA TYR A 223 9.10 -7.66 6.08
C TYR A 223 8.60 -7.21 4.70
N PHE A 224 7.86 -6.09 4.64
CA PHE A 224 7.35 -5.53 3.39
C PHE A 224 8.48 -5.30 2.37
N LEU A 225 9.58 -4.68 2.81
CA LEU A 225 10.76 -4.41 1.99
C LEU A 225 11.46 -5.65 1.41
N LYS A 226 11.33 -6.82 2.04
CA LYS A 226 11.82 -8.10 1.48
C LYS A 226 10.80 -8.69 0.50
N SER A 227 9.51 -8.56 0.81
CA SER A 227 8.45 -9.13 -0.01
C SER A 227 8.26 -8.37 -1.33
N SER A 228 8.21 -7.03 -1.30
CA SER A 228 8.11 -6.18 -2.50
C SER A 228 9.27 -6.40 -3.48
N LYS A 229 10.51 -6.49 -2.97
CA LYS A 229 11.70 -6.86 -3.78
C LYS A 229 11.56 -8.28 -4.36
N THR A 230 10.99 -9.22 -3.61
CA THR A 230 10.73 -10.59 -4.09
C THR A 230 9.66 -10.62 -5.19
N ILE A 231 8.61 -9.79 -5.11
CA ILE A 231 7.61 -9.61 -6.17
C ILE A 231 8.25 -9.03 -7.43
N SER A 232 9.03 -7.95 -7.30
CA SER A 232 9.72 -7.30 -8.44
C SER A 232 10.67 -8.27 -9.17
N ILE A 233 11.43 -9.08 -8.43
CA ILE A 233 12.31 -10.12 -8.98
C ILE A 233 11.53 -11.28 -9.65
N LYS A 234 10.31 -11.58 -9.18
CA LYS A 234 9.42 -12.55 -9.87
C LYS A 234 8.87 -11.96 -11.17
N SER A 235 8.30 -10.75 -11.11
CA SER A 235 7.69 -10.05 -12.26
C SER A 235 8.65 -9.91 -13.45
N THR A 236 9.87 -9.44 -13.17
CA THR A 236 10.94 -9.31 -14.18
C THR A 236 11.38 -10.65 -14.77
N LYS A 237 11.37 -11.74 -13.98
CA LYS A 237 11.64 -13.11 -14.48
C LYS A 237 10.49 -13.70 -15.30
N THR A 238 9.24 -13.29 -15.05
CA THR A 238 8.08 -13.65 -15.89
C THR A 238 7.92 -12.78 -17.14
N GLY A 239 8.84 -11.84 -17.40
CA GLY A 239 8.96 -11.17 -18.69
C GLY A 239 8.05 -9.97 -18.92
N VAL A 240 7.62 -9.29 -17.87
CA VAL A 240 6.97 -7.96 -17.99
C VAL A 240 7.91 -6.89 -17.44
N THR A 241 8.62 -6.22 -18.36
CA THR A 241 9.42 -5.02 -18.07
C THR A 241 8.83 -3.87 -18.85
N GLN A 242 8.05 -3.01 -18.19
CA GLN A 242 7.63 -1.74 -18.78
C GLN A 242 8.68 -0.67 -18.47
N THR A 243 9.48 -0.29 -19.46
CA THR A 243 10.32 0.91 -19.38
C THR A 243 9.48 2.14 -19.72
N SER A 244 9.57 3.18 -18.90
CA SER A 244 8.88 4.46 -19.08
C SER A 244 9.43 5.27 -20.27
N ASN A 245 9.10 4.84 -21.48
CA ASN A 245 9.05 5.65 -22.71
C ASN A 245 8.31 4.86 -23.81
N GLY A 246 7.36 5.50 -24.49
CA GLY A 246 6.36 4.83 -25.33
C GLY A 246 6.89 4.24 -26.64
N ALA A 247 7.46 3.03 -26.61
CA ALA A 247 7.81 2.25 -27.80
C ALA A 247 7.74 0.73 -27.53
N VAL A 248 6.58 0.11 -27.83
CA VAL A 248 6.37 -1.34 -27.61
C VAL A 248 7.06 -2.19 -28.69
N VAL A 249 8.37 -2.39 -28.54
CA VAL A 249 9.15 -3.31 -29.41
C VAL A 249 8.90 -4.76 -28.98
N LYS A 250 7.89 -5.41 -29.60
CA LYS A 250 7.67 -6.87 -29.47
C LYS A 250 8.84 -7.67 -30.05
N LYS A 251 9.84 -7.95 -29.22
CA LYS A 251 10.98 -8.80 -29.60
C LYS A 251 10.54 -10.28 -29.63
N GLN A 252 10.06 -10.74 -30.78
CA GLN A 252 9.73 -12.15 -31.01
C GLN A 252 11.00 -13.00 -30.95
N THR A 253 11.23 -13.67 -29.82
CA THR A 253 12.29 -14.68 -29.68
C THR A 253 11.84 -15.97 -30.35
N THR A 254 12.11 -16.10 -31.65
CA THR A 254 11.85 -17.34 -32.41
C THR A 254 12.76 -18.47 -31.93
N VAL A 255 12.25 -19.28 -30.99
CA VAL A 255 12.95 -20.48 -30.50
C VAL A 255 13.00 -21.52 -31.63
N LYS A 256 14.13 -21.59 -32.33
CA LYS A 256 14.39 -22.65 -33.32
C LYS A 256 14.65 -23.98 -32.61
N ASN A 257 13.58 -24.72 -32.32
CA ASN A 257 13.66 -26.12 -31.93
C ASN A 257 14.18 -26.95 -33.11
N SER A 258 15.50 -27.17 -33.17
CA SER A 258 16.10 -28.09 -34.13
C SER A 258 15.89 -29.53 -33.65
N ALA A 259 14.88 -30.20 -34.20
CA ALA A 259 14.69 -31.62 -33.98
C ALA A 259 15.83 -32.44 -34.62
N ASN A 260 16.23 -33.53 -33.97
CA ASN A 260 17.00 -34.61 -34.60
C ASN A 260 16.53 -35.95 -34.00
N PRO A 261 16.16 -36.97 -34.80
CA PRO A 261 15.40 -38.13 -34.31
C PRO A 261 16.26 -39.36 -34.01
N THR A 262 15.60 -40.40 -33.46
CA THR A 262 16.08 -41.79 -33.26
C THR A 262 17.24 -41.97 -32.24
N SER A 263 17.37 -43.11 -31.54
CA SER A 263 16.64 -44.40 -31.62
C SER A 263 16.36 -45.01 -30.23
N SER A 264 15.64 -46.13 -30.20
CA SER A 264 15.21 -46.86 -29.01
C SER A 264 16.30 -47.76 -28.40
N THR A 265 16.31 -47.92 -27.07
CA THR A 265 16.67 -49.18 -26.39
C THR A 265 15.95 -49.25 -25.03
N LYS A 266 15.62 -50.46 -24.56
CA LYS A 266 14.79 -50.77 -23.39
C LYS A 266 15.63 -51.58 -22.40
N VAL A 267 15.86 -51.07 -21.18
CA VAL A 267 16.54 -51.80 -20.09
C VAL A 267 15.80 -51.54 -18.77
N GLU A 268 15.93 -52.46 -17.82
CA GLU A 268 15.08 -52.65 -16.67
C GLU A 268 15.66 -52.21 -15.31
N THR A 269 14.75 -51.95 -14.36
CA THR A 269 14.79 -52.40 -12.96
C THR A 269 16.06 -52.20 -12.12
N GLN A 270 15.99 -51.34 -11.09
CA GLN A 270 15.94 -51.80 -9.68
C GLN A 270 15.59 -50.67 -8.68
N LYS A 271 14.77 -51.01 -7.66
CA LYS A 271 14.67 -50.26 -6.40
C LYS A 271 15.81 -50.68 -5.46
N LYS A 272 16.28 -49.79 -4.59
CA LYS A 272 16.76 -50.21 -3.26
C LYS A 272 16.51 -49.14 -2.19
N SER A 273 16.18 -49.59 -0.99
CA SER A 273 15.76 -48.75 0.14
C SER A 273 16.12 -49.42 1.48
N THR A 274 16.90 -48.71 2.29
CA THR A 274 17.31 -49.04 3.67
C THR A 274 17.87 -47.74 4.28
N GLN A 275 17.69 -47.29 5.53
CA GLN A 275 17.48 -47.92 6.86
C GLN A 275 18.66 -48.80 7.35
N THR A 276 19.26 -48.60 8.52
CA THR A 276 19.06 -47.52 9.54
C THR A 276 20.42 -46.82 9.86
N GLU A 277 21.06 -46.74 11.04
CA GLU A 277 20.73 -47.12 12.42
C GLU A 277 21.51 -46.29 13.47
N ASN A 278 21.19 -46.50 14.75
CA ASN A 278 21.72 -45.76 15.89
C ASN A 278 23.20 -46.09 16.20
N ASN A 279 23.88 -45.18 16.91
CA ASN A 279 24.58 -45.62 18.13
C ASN A 279 24.77 -44.52 19.19
N HIS A 280 25.09 -44.93 20.42
CA HIS A 280 24.85 -44.15 21.64
C HIS A 280 25.92 -44.43 22.72
N ARG A 281 26.71 -43.42 23.17
CA ARG A 281 27.38 -43.45 24.50
C ARG A 281 28.10 -42.16 24.97
N LYS A 282 27.69 -41.74 26.18
CA LYS A 282 28.48 -41.32 27.39
C LYS A 282 29.56 -40.22 27.37
N ARG A 283 29.48 -39.37 28.42
CA ARG A 283 30.52 -38.48 29.01
C ARG A 283 31.56 -39.30 29.81
N PRO A 284 32.76 -38.79 30.16
CA PRO A 284 33.01 -37.77 31.21
C PRO A 284 33.78 -36.54 30.68
N GLY A 285 34.22 -35.52 31.44
CA GLY A 285 34.11 -35.17 32.87
C GLY A 285 35.15 -34.09 33.29
N GLY A 286 34.87 -33.29 34.32
CA GLY A 286 35.73 -32.18 34.83
C GLY A 286 35.01 -30.81 34.79
N THR A 287 34.89 -30.02 35.88
CA THR A 287 35.90 -29.25 36.66
C THR A 287 36.57 -28.13 35.86
N GLY A 288 36.49 -26.85 36.23
CA GLY A 288 35.73 -26.19 37.30
C GLY A 288 36.26 -24.77 37.57
N GLY A 289 35.40 -23.81 37.95
CA GLY A 289 35.84 -22.43 38.22
C GLY A 289 34.74 -21.51 38.75
N LYS A 290 34.86 -21.09 40.02
CA LYS A 290 34.07 -20.00 40.62
C LYS A 290 34.93 -18.73 40.67
N THR A 291 34.43 -17.61 40.20
CA THR A 291 34.81 -16.28 40.73
C THR A 291 33.71 -15.25 40.53
N LYS A 292 33.17 -14.77 41.64
CA LYS A 292 32.44 -13.49 41.76
C LYS A 292 32.82 -12.92 43.12
N PRO A 293 33.36 -11.69 43.17
CA PRO A 293 32.61 -10.59 43.78
C PRO A 293 32.74 -9.33 42.88
N ARG A 294 32.35 -8.10 43.26
CA ARG A 294 31.89 -7.55 44.55
C ARG A 294 30.82 -6.48 44.33
N ASN A 295 30.07 -6.18 45.39
CA ASN A 295 29.03 -5.15 45.45
C ASN A 295 29.54 -3.92 46.23
N THR A 296 29.14 -2.70 45.84
CA THR A 296 29.45 -1.45 46.54
C THR A 296 28.26 -0.49 46.55
N LYS A 297 27.78 -0.14 47.75
CA LYS A 297 26.80 0.95 48.00
C LYS A 297 27.53 2.18 48.53
N SER A 298 27.18 3.37 48.02
CA SER A 298 27.38 4.69 48.66
C SER A 298 26.66 5.75 47.79
N SER A 299 26.10 6.87 48.27
CA SER A 299 25.51 7.21 49.58
C SER A 299 24.52 8.38 49.38
N ARG A 300 23.79 8.79 50.42
CA ARG A 300 22.92 9.99 50.38
C ARG A 300 23.72 11.27 50.11
N GLY A 301 23.06 12.22 49.44
CA GLY A 301 23.34 13.66 49.54
C GLY A 301 22.01 14.42 49.57
N ARG A 302 21.89 15.43 50.43
CA ARG A 302 20.85 16.46 50.38
C ARG A 302 21.53 17.76 49.98
N HIS A 303 20.91 18.55 49.12
CA HIS A 303 20.60 19.95 49.42
C HIS A 303 19.39 20.39 48.58
#